data_AF-A0A7K3YH63-F1
#
_entry.id   AF-A0A7K3YH63-F1
#
_cell.length_a   1.000
_cell.length_b   1.000
_cell.length_c   1.000
_cell.angle_alpha   90.00
_cell.angle_beta   90.00
_cell.angle_gamma   90.00
#
_symmetry.space_group_name_H-M   'P 1'
#
loop_
_entity.id
_entity.type
_entity.pdbx_description
1 polymer ?
#
loop_
_entity_poly.entity_id
_entity_poly.type
_entity_poly.pdbx_seq_one_letter_code
_entity_poly.pdbx_strand_id
1 'polypeptide(L)'
;RLVDLFAQQKILLNDPARDRLIRKVATETEGFVGSDLEALAREAAMLAMREGAAVVKPSHFENAQEKVHATMNERLRQYYGKVQQHFKGGLPKDIQPPEYQ
;
A
#
# COMPACT_ATOMS: atom_id res chain seq x y z
N ARG A 1 2.70 -25.73 -0.98
CA ARG A 1 4.06 -25.17 -0.76
C ARG A 1 4.38 -25.20 0.74
N LEU A 2 5.65 -25.11 1.13
CA LEU A 2 6.09 -25.15 2.53
C LEU A 2 5.30 -24.18 3.45
N VAL A 3 4.93 -23.01 2.93
CA VAL A 3 4.15 -21.98 3.63
C VAL A 3 2.74 -22.47 3.98
N ASP A 4 2.07 -23.21 3.09
CA ASP A 4 0.73 -23.74 3.32
C ASP A 4 0.74 -24.80 4.44
N LEU A 5 1.80 -25.62 4.48
CA LEU A 5 2.05 -26.60 5.53
C LEU A 5 2.25 -25.95 6.90
N PHE A 6 3.00 -24.85 6.98
CA PHE A 6 3.16 -24.09 8.22
C PHE A 6 1.84 -23.49 8.70
N ALA A 7 1.00 -22.97 7.79
CA ALA A 7 -0.33 -22.47 8.14
C ALA A 7 -1.24 -23.59 8.68
N GLN A 8 -1.25 -24.75 8.04
CA GLN A 8 -2.02 -25.92 8.49
C GLN A 8 -1.61 -26.43 9.86
N GLN A 9 -0.30 -26.43 10.15
CA GLN A 9 0.24 -26.86 11.45
C GLN A 9 0.26 -25.75 12.52
N LYS A 10 -0.31 -24.57 12.23
CA LYS A 10 -0.29 -23.39 13.11
C LYS A 10 1.13 -23.00 13.57
N ILE A 11 2.13 -23.28 12.73
CA ILE A 11 3.52 -22.91 12.99
C ILE A 11 3.67 -21.44 12.63
N LEU A 12 3.89 -20.60 13.64
CA LEU A 12 4.15 -19.18 13.47
C LEU A 12 5.65 -18.96 13.28
N LEU A 13 6.03 -18.41 12.13
CA LEU A 13 7.38 -17.92 11.91
C LEU A 13 7.53 -16.57 12.60
N ASN A 14 8.24 -16.55 13.72
CA ASN A 14 8.65 -15.31 14.38
C ASN A 14 9.81 -14.68 13.59
N ASP A 15 9.56 -13.53 12.96
CA ASP A 15 10.58 -12.75 12.27
C ASP A 15 10.52 -11.30 12.75
N PRO A 16 11.24 -10.98 13.85
CA PRO A 16 11.24 -9.64 14.42
C PRO A 16 11.76 -8.57 13.44
N ALA A 17 12.63 -8.93 12.50
CA ALA A 17 13.18 -7.99 11.53
C ALA A 17 12.11 -7.62 10.49
N ARG A 18 11.40 -8.62 9.95
CA ARG A 18 10.26 -8.39 9.06
C ARG A 18 9.15 -7.61 9.75
N ASP A 19 8.80 -7.97 10.97
CA ASP A 19 7.70 -7.32 11.69
C ASP A 19 8.01 -5.84 12.00
N ARG A 20 9.27 -5.51 12.32
CA ARG A 20 9.72 -4.10 12.45
C ARG A 20 9.62 -3.35 11.12
N LEU A 21 10.05 -3.97 10.02
CA LEU A 21 9.95 -3.36 8.69
C LEU A 21 8.50 -3.09 8.30
N ILE A 22 7.60 -4.07 8.47
CA ILE A 22 6.18 -3.91 8.16
C ILE A 22 5.56 -2.77 8.98
N ARG A 23 5.85 -2.70 10.28
CA ARG A 23 5.36 -1.61 11.14
C ARG A 23 5.86 -0.24 10.70
N LYS A 24 7.15 -0.14 10.33
CA LYS A 24 7.73 1.09 9.80
C LYS A 24 7.02 1.54 8.52
N VAL A 25 6.92 0.67 7.52
CA VAL A 25 6.24 0.96 6.25
C VAL A 25 4.79 1.40 6.51
N ALA A 26 4.05 0.65 7.33
CA ALA A 26 2.67 0.99 7.66
C ALA A 26 2.49 2.37 8.31
N THR A 27 3.50 2.84 9.05
CA THR A 27 3.47 4.16 9.71
C THR A 27 3.80 5.29 8.74
N GLU A 28 4.64 5.04 7.74
CA GLU A 28 5.10 6.04 6.76
C GLU A 28 4.19 6.15 5.53
N THR A 29 3.33 5.16 5.28
CA THR A 29 2.46 5.11 4.09
C THR A 29 1.05 5.64 4.35
N GLU A 30 0.89 6.71 5.13
CA GLU A 30 -0.44 7.30 5.34
C GLU A 30 -1.02 7.82 4.02
N GLY A 31 -2.28 7.49 3.73
CA GLY A 31 -2.96 7.88 2.49
C GLY A 31 -2.60 7.01 1.28
N PHE A 32 -1.72 6.02 1.43
CA PHE A 32 -1.51 5.01 0.39
C PHE A 32 -2.73 4.10 0.32
N VAL A 33 -3.15 3.78 -0.90
CA VAL A 33 -4.10 2.71 -1.18
C VAL A 33 -3.37 1.43 -1.59
N GLY A 34 -4.10 0.32 -1.77
CA GLY A 34 -3.51 -0.98 -2.10
C GLY A 34 -2.59 -0.97 -3.32
N SER A 35 -2.95 -0.24 -4.38
CA SER A 35 -2.11 -0.08 -5.57
C SER A 35 -0.82 0.68 -5.29
N ASP A 36 -0.86 1.66 -4.39
CA ASP A 36 0.33 2.44 -4.03
C ASP A 36 1.31 1.57 -3.22
N LEU A 37 0.79 0.73 -2.32
CA LEU A 37 1.61 -0.22 -1.57
C LEU A 37 2.24 -1.28 -2.48
N GLU A 38 1.49 -1.75 -3.49
CA GLU A 38 2.05 -2.64 -4.52
C GLU A 38 3.17 -1.95 -5.30
N ALA A 39 2.95 -0.72 -5.74
CA ALA A 39 3.96 0.07 -6.45
C ALA A 39 5.21 0.31 -5.60
N LEU A 40 5.02 0.62 -4.31
CA LEU A 40 6.11 0.81 -3.35
C LEU A 40 6.95 -0.46 -3.19
N ALA A 41 6.31 -1.61 -2.98
CA ALA A 41 6.99 -2.90 -2.85
C ALA A 41 7.74 -3.28 -4.15
N ARG A 42 7.12 -3.01 -5.31
CA ARG A 42 7.72 -3.26 -6.62
C ARG A 42 8.97 -2.40 -6.83
N GLU A 43 8.91 -1.10 -6.53
CA GLU A 43 10.06 -0.21 -6.68
C GLU A 43 11.19 -0.58 -5.69
N ALA A 44 10.86 -0.95 -4.44
CA ALA A 44 11.85 -1.44 -3.48
C ALA A 44 12.56 -2.71 -3.99
N ALA A 45 11.83 -3.64 -4.61
CA ALA A 45 12.42 -4.82 -5.23
C ALA A 45 13.31 -4.46 -6.42
N MET A 46 12.89 -3.52 -7.29
CA MET A 46 13.70 -3.05 -8.42
C MET A 46 14.99 -2.35 -7.97
N LEU A 47 14.94 -1.59 -6.87
CA LEU A 47 16.13 -0.99 -6.27
C LEU A 47 17.08 -2.06 -5.73
N ALA A 48 16.58 -3.06 -5.01
CA ALA A 48 17.37 -4.19 -4.53
C ALA A 48 18.07 -4.92 -5.69
N MET A 49 17.32 -5.20 -6.77
CA MET A 49 17.85 -5.85 -7.97
C MET A 49 18.96 -5.02 -8.63
N ARG A 50 18.79 -3.70 -8.72
CA ARG A 50 19.82 -2.79 -9.28
C ARG A 50 21.10 -2.74 -8.43
N GLU A 51 20.99 -2.90 -7.11
CA GLU A 51 22.14 -3.02 -6.19
C GLU A 51 22.80 -4.41 -6.25
N GLY A 52 22.17 -5.40 -6.90
CA GLY A 52 22.59 -6.80 -6.82
C GLY A 52 22.37 -7.40 -5.42
N ALA A 53 21.46 -6.83 -4.63
CA ALA A 53 21.16 -7.31 -3.29
C ALA A 53 20.33 -8.60 -3.35
N ALA A 54 20.73 -9.60 -2.55
CA ALA A 54 20.00 -10.87 -2.46
C ALA A 54 18.64 -10.74 -1.76
N VAL A 55 18.44 -9.69 -0.97
CA VAL A 55 17.22 -9.44 -0.19
C VAL A 55 16.85 -7.97 -0.23
N VAL A 56 15.55 -7.69 -0.14
CA VAL A 56 15.05 -6.32 0.00
C VAL A 56 15.32 -5.84 1.44
N LYS A 57 16.12 -4.78 1.55
CA LYS A 57 16.48 -4.12 2.80
C LYS A 57 15.51 -2.96 3.09
N PRO A 58 15.41 -2.49 4.35
CA PRO A 58 14.63 -1.30 4.70
C PRO A 58 15.00 -0.06 3.89
N SER A 59 16.29 0.14 3.58
CA SER A 59 16.77 1.25 2.75
C SER A 59 16.16 1.30 1.35
N HIS A 60 15.78 0.15 0.77
CA HIS A 60 15.13 0.14 -0.54
C HIS A 60 13.68 0.66 -0.46
N PHE A 61 12.99 0.45 0.67
CA PHE A 61 11.66 1.03 0.89
C PHE A 61 11.77 2.55 1.11
N GLU A 62 12.76 2.99 1.89
CA GLU A 62 13.06 4.42 2.09
C GLU A 62 13.29 5.12 0.74
N ASN A 63 14.15 4.55 -0.11
CA ASN A 63 14.43 5.09 -1.45
C ASN A 63 13.22 4.97 -2.40
N ALA A 64 12.37 3.96 -2.25
CA ALA A 64 11.17 3.80 -3.08
C ALA A 64 10.12 4.88 -2.81
N GLN A 65 10.03 5.39 -1.57
CA GLN A 65 9.11 6.47 -1.21
C GLN A 65 9.42 7.79 -1.93
N GLU A 66 10.64 8.00 -2.41
CA GLU A 66 10.97 9.18 -3.23
C GLU A 66 10.24 9.18 -4.58
N LYS A 67 9.81 8.01 -5.06
CA LYS A 67 9.19 7.83 -6.38
C LYS A 67 7.72 7.46 -6.33
N VAL A 68 7.27 6.88 -5.23
CA VAL A 68 5.88 6.42 -5.06
C VAL A 68 5.18 7.34 -4.07
N HIS A 69 4.06 7.92 -4.48
CA HIS A 69 3.30 8.87 -3.68
C HIS A 69 1.91 8.34 -3.36
N ALA A 70 1.38 8.76 -2.21
CA ALA A 70 0.04 8.45 -1.79
C ALA A 70 -0.99 8.97 -2.80
N THR A 71 -1.86 8.09 -3.28
CA THR A 71 -3.01 8.49 -4.10
C THR A 71 -3.99 9.32 -3.25
N MET A 72 -4.19 8.96 -1.98
CA MET A 72 -5.17 9.60 -1.09
C MET A 72 -4.57 10.76 -0.29
N ASN A 73 -4.13 11.79 -1.00
CA ASN A 73 -3.64 13.03 -0.41
C ASN A 73 -4.74 13.82 0.32
N GLU A 74 -4.34 14.81 1.13
CA GLU A 74 -5.25 15.61 1.96
C GLU A 74 -6.37 16.27 1.15
N ARG A 75 -6.05 16.83 -0.02
CA ARG A 75 -7.05 17.45 -0.91
C ARG A 75 -8.10 16.46 -1.38
N LEU A 76 -7.67 15.26 -1.78
CA LEU A 76 -8.57 14.22 -2.27
C LEU A 76 -9.44 13.65 -1.14
N ARG A 77 -8.87 13.48 0.06
CA ARG A 77 -9.62 13.12 1.28
C ARG A 77 -10.70 14.15 1.59
N GLN A 78 -10.38 15.44 1.56
CA GLN A 78 -11.35 16.51 1.79
C GLN A 78 -12.46 16.52 0.74
N TYR A 79 -12.11 16.33 -0.53
CA TYR A 79 -13.08 16.23 -1.62
C TYR A 79 -14.05 15.07 -1.41
N TYR A 80 -13.54 13.85 -1.21
CA TYR A 80 -14.40 12.69 -0.98
C TYR A 80 -15.19 12.79 0.33
N GLY A 81 -14.66 13.44 1.36
CA GLY A 81 -15.40 13.74 2.58
C GLY A 81 -16.63 14.62 2.34
N LYS A 82 -16.50 15.67 1.50
CA LYS A 82 -17.64 16.52 1.10
C LYS A 82 -18.67 15.74 0.30
N VAL A 83 -18.22 14.92 -0.64
CA VAL A 83 -19.08 14.03 -1.44
C VAL A 83 -19.85 13.09 -0.49
N GLN A 84 -19.17 12.37 0.41
CA GLN A 84 -19.80 11.43 1.34
C GLN A 84 -20.86 12.09 2.24
N GLN A 85 -20.66 13.33 2.67
CA GLN A 85 -21.65 14.06 3.47
C GLN A 85 -22.96 14.35 2.71
N HIS A 86 -22.87 14.55 1.40
CA HIS A 86 -24.02 14.84 0.53
C HIS A 86 -24.66 13.55 -0.02
N PHE A 87 -23.91 12.44 -0.03
CA PHE A 87 -24.31 11.14 -0.58
C PHE A 87 -24.36 10.04 0.49
N LYS A 88 -25.18 10.21 1.55
CA LYS A 88 -25.48 9.12 2.52
C LYS A 88 -26.22 7.91 1.90
N GLY A 89 -26.52 7.94 0.60
CA GLY A 89 -27.17 6.85 -0.14
C GLY A 89 -26.94 6.94 -1.65
N GLY A 90 -25.71 6.67 -2.11
CA GLY A 90 -25.35 6.59 -3.54
C GLY A 90 -25.47 7.90 -4.33
N LEU A 91 -24.75 8.00 -5.46
CA LEU A 91 -24.93 9.11 -6.41
C LEU A 91 -26.22 8.88 -7.22
N PRO A 92 -27.15 9.85 -7.31
CA PRO A 92 -28.19 9.86 -8.32
C PRO A 92 -27.56 9.62 -9.69
N LYS A 93 -28.19 8.77 -10.52
CA LYS A 93 -27.67 8.37 -11.84
C LYS A 93 -27.26 9.56 -12.71
N ASP A 94 -27.92 10.69 -12.52
CA ASP A 94 -27.79 11.91 -13.30
C ASP A 94 -26.48 12.69 -13.02
N ILE A 95 -25.78 12.37 -11.92
CA ILE A 95 -24.56 13.06 -11.47
C ILE A 95 -23.32 12.14 -11.62
N GLN A 96 -23.51 10.90 -12.06
CA GLN A 96 -22.40 10.00 -12.29
C GLN A 96 -21.60 10.48 -13.53
N PRO A 97 -20.26 10.52 -13.48
CA PRO A 97 -19.47 10.82 -14.65
C PRO A 97 -19.85 9.84 -15.78
N PRO A 98 -19.83 10.25 -17.07
CA PRO A 98 -20.26 9.39 -18.18
C PRO A 98 -19.55 8.04 -18.22
N GLU A 99 -18.33 7.99 -17.69
CA GLU A 99 -17.49 6.80 -17.55
C GLU A 99 -18.08 5.72 -16.63
N TYR A 100 -19.09 6.05 -15.82
CA TYR A 100 -19.75 5.16 -14.85
C TYR A 100 -21.23 4.86 -15.17
N GLN A 101 -21.77 5.39 -16.29
CA GLN A 101 -23.14 5.13 -16.76
C GLN A 101 -23.23 3.93 -17.71
#